data_AF-A0A5D4TMP8-F1
#
_entry.id   AF-A0A5D4TMP8-F1
#
_cell.length_a   1.000
_cell.length_b   1.000
_cell.length_c   1.000
_cell.angle_alpha   90.00
_cell.angle_beta   90.00
_cell.angle_gamma   90.00
#
_symmetry.space_group_name_H-M   'P 1'
#
loop_
_entity.id
_entity.type
_entity.pdbx_description
1 polymer ?
#
loop_
_entity_poly.entity_id
_entity_poly.type
_entity_poly.pdbx_seq_one_letter_code
_entity_poly.pdbx_strand_id
1 'polypeptide(L)'
;MDNQKNFRKTLGKHLKIKREELDFSQEKFAWDAGLDDKNFGKIERGVKGPSIQTLYKLRYTHNLSIDQLLDDVRAELEREEED
;
A
#
# COMPACT_ATOMS: atom_id res chain seq x y z
N MET A 1 17.11 1.75 -12.04
CA MET A 1 16.50 2.44 -10.88
C MET A 1 16.69 1.56 -9.66
N ASP A 2 16.76 2.10 -8.44
CA ASP A 2 16.90 1.31 -7.22
C ASP A 2 15.64 0.42 -7.04
N ASN A 3 15.78 -0.90 -7.15
CA ASN A 3 14.67 -1.86 -7.11
C ASN A 3 13.78 -1.65 -5.87
N GLN A 4 14.37 -1.23 -4.75
CA GLN A 4 13.63 -0.96 -3.52
C GLN A 4 12.73 0.28 -3.62
N LYS A 5 13.15 1.31 -4.37
CA LYS A 5 12.37 2.55 -4.55
C LYS A 5 11.19 2.33 -5.49
N ASN A 6 11.37 1.57 -6.55
CA ASN A 6 10.28 1.21 -7.47
C ASN A 6 9.23 0.36 -6.74
N PHE A 7 9.66 -0.68 -6.02
CA PHE A 7 8.76 -1.51 -5.20
C PHE A 7 7.91 -0.67 -4.23
N ARG A 8 8.50 0.28 -3.50
CA ARG A 8 7.75 1.11 -2.54
C ARG A 8 6.70 1.99 -3.22
N LYS A 9 7.01 2.55 -4.39
CA LYS A 9 6.05 3.36 -5.14
C LYS A 9 4.88 2.53 -5.62
N THR A 10 5.17 1.37 -6.23
CA THR A 10 4.15 0.46 -6.74
C THR A 10 3.27 -0.06 -5.61
N LEU A 11 3.87 -0.52 -4.50
CA LEU A 11 3.12 -0.94 -3.31
C LEU A 11 2.24 0.18 -2.73
N GLY A 12 2.78 1.40 -2.63
CA GLY A 12 2.03 2.56 -2.15
C GLY A 12 0.82 2.88 -3.04
N LYS A 13 1.01 2.82 -4.36
CA LYS A 13 -0.05 3.00 -5.36
C LYS A 13 -1.15 1.94 -5.23
N HIS A 14 -0.80 0.67 -5.07
CA HIS A 14 -1.80 -0.38 -4.89
C HIS A 14 -2.55 -0.27 -3.56
N LEU A 15 -1.87 0.13 -2.47
CA LEU A 15 -2.55 0.42 -1.20
C LEU A 15 -3.56 1.56 -1.35
N LYS A 16 -3.21 2.60 -2.10
CA LYS A 16 -4.12 3.70 -2.43
C LYS A 16 -5.35 3.20 -3.19
N ILE A 17 -5.15 2.38 -4.22
CA ILE A 17 -6.23 1.79 -5.02
C ILE A 17 -7.17 0.99 -4.11
N LYS A 18 -6.64 0.07 -3.29
CA LYS A 18 -7.46 -0.72 -2.35
C LYS A 18 -8.23 0.13 -1.35
N ARG A 19 -7.62 1.21 -0.83
CA ARG A 19 -8.33 2.15 0.06
C ARG A 19 -9.50 2.82 -0.67
N GLU A 20 -9.28 3.26 -1.90
CA GLU A 20 -10.30 3.97 -2.70
C GLU A 20 -11.42 3.02 -3.16
N GLU A 21 -11.12 1.75 -3.47
CA GLU A 21 -12.12 0.70 -3.72
C GLU A 21 -13.04 0.45 -2.52
N LEU A 22 -12.54 0.70 -1.31
CA LEU A 22 -13.29 0.59 -0.05
C LEU A 22 -13.97 1.91 0.38
N ASP A 23 -13.91 2.95 -0.45
CA ASP A 23 -14.49 4.28 -0.22
C ASP A 23 -14.02 4.98 1.08
N PHE A 24 -12.77 4.78 1.45
CA PHE A 24 -12.17 5.44 2.62
C PHE A 24 -11.30 6.63 2.25
N SER A 25 -11.40 7.71 3.03
CA SER A 25 -10.37 8.76 3.06
C SER A 25 -9.07 8.23 3.69
N GLN A 26 -7.93 8.85 3.39
CA GLN A 26 -6.65 8.50 4.03
C GLN A 26 -6.73 8.59 5.55
N GLU A 27 -7.38 9.64 6.06
CA GLU A 27 -7.56 9.88 7.50
C GLU A 27 -8.37 8.76 8.15
N LYS A 28 -9.55 8.44 7.61
CA LYS A 28 -10.42 7.39 8.16
C LYS A 28 -9.76 6.01 8.09
N PHE A 29 -9.15 5.68 6.96
CA PHE A 29 -8.48 4.41 6.76
C PHE A 29 -7.33 4.19 7.75
N ALA A 30 -6.50 5.23 7.96
CA ALA A 30 -5.41 5.18 8.91
C ALA A 30 -5.92 5.12 10.36
N TRP A 31 -6.91 5.94 10.70
CA TRP A 31 -7.48 6.01 12.03
C TRP A 31 -8.08 4.66 12.48
N ASP A 32 -8.88 4.02 11.61
CA ASP A 32 -9.48 2.70 11.91
C ASP A 32 -8.42 1.63 12.18
N ALA A 33 -7.27 1.71 11.49
CA ALA A 33 -6.17 0.78 11.64
C ALA A 33 -5.24 1.14 12.82
N GLY A 34 -5.55 2.20 13.57
CA GLY A 34 -4.68 2.74 14.62
C GLY A 34 -3.31 3.15 14.07
N LEU A 35 -3.31 3.84 12.94
CA LEU A 35 -2.15 4.40 12.25
C LEU A 35 -2.25 5.93 12.20
N ASP A 36 -1.09 6.58 12.13
CA ASP A 36 -1.00 8.01 11.85
C ASP A 36 -1.26 8.28 10.36
N ASP A 37 -2.19 9.18 10.06
CA ASP A 37 -2.68 9.53 8.72
C ASP A 37 -1.57 10.12 7.83
N LYS A 38 -0.74 11.01 8.37
CA LYS A 38 0.42 11.58 7.66
C LYS A 38 1.44 10.51 7.29
N ASN A 39 1.66 9.57 8.20
CA ASN A 39 2.49 8.41 7.96
C ASN A 39 1.90 7.50 6.89
N PHE A 40 0.60 7.26 6.88
CA PHE A 40 -0.06 6.48 5.85
C PHE A 40 0.02 7.16 4.48
N GLY A 41 -0.19 8.49 4.40
CA GLY A 41 -0.02 9.24 3.16
C GLY A 41 1.42 9.27 2.60
N LYS A 42 2.45 9.05 3.44
CA LYS A 42 3.83 8.83 2.97
C LYS A 42 4.04 7.43 2.38
N ILE A 43 3.29 6.43 2.88
CA ILE A 43 3.31 5.06 2.35
C ILE A 43 2.69 5.04 0.95
N GLU A 44 1.51 5.63 0.78
CA GLU A 44 0.84 5.65 -0.53
C GLU A 44 1.67 6.33 -1.63
N ARG A 45 2.47 7.33 -1.27
CA ARG A 45 3.38 8.02 -2.20
C ARG A 45 4.71 7.29 -2.44
N GLY A 46 4.95 6.16 -1.78
CA GLY A 46 6.20 5.41 -1.85
C GLY A 46 7.40 6.12 -1.19
N VAL A 47 7.17 7.17 -0.39
CA VAL A 47 8.24 7.87 0.35
C VAL A 47 8.83 6.96 1.42
N LYS A 48 8.00 6.09 2.00
CA LYS A 48 8.41 5.01 2.92
C LYS A 48 7.61 3.74 2.63
N GLY A 49 8.15 2.59 2.99
CA GLY A 49 7.39 1.33 2.96
C GLY A 49 6.51 1.17 4.21
N PRO A 50 5.40 0.40 4.13
CA PRO A 50 4.70 -0.06 5.31
C PRO A 50 5.58 -1.05 6.08
N SER A 51 5.43 -1.11 7.41
CA SER A 51 6.00 -2.22 8.19
C SER A 51 5.10 -3.45 8.09
N ILE A 52 5.60 -4.63 8.45
CA ILE A 52 4.76 -5.84 8.57
C ILE A 52 3.61 -5.61 9.56
N GLN A 53 3.83 -4.85 10.65
CA GLN A 53 2.78 -4.50 11.59
C GLN A 53 1.71 -3.59 10.96
N THR A 54 2.09 -2.67 10.07
CA THR A 54 1.12 -1.89 9.28
C THR A 54 0.28 -2.81 8.40
N LEU A 55 0.91 -3.71 7.64
CA LEU A 55 0.18 -4.66 6.78
C LEU A 55 -0.76 -5.56 7.58
N TYR A 56 -0.31 -6.07 8.73
CA TYR A 56 -1.15 -6.82 9.67
C TYR A 56 -2.39 -6.04 10.08
N LYS A 57 -2.22 -4.78 10.52
CA LYS A 57 -3.34 -3.91 10.92
C LYS A 57 -4.33 -3.71 9.77
N LEU A 58 -3.83 -3.38 8.58
CA LEU A 58 -4.67 -3.18 7.40
C LEU A 58 -5.46 -4.44 7.02
N ARG A 59 -4.84 -5.62 7.11
CA ARG A 59 -5.53 -6.90 6.85
C ARG A 59 -6.72 -7.11 7.78
N TYR A 60 -6.53 -6.92 9.09
CA TYR A 60 -7.57 -7.24 10.07
C TYR A 60 -8.59 -6.12 10.27
N THR A 61 -8.23 -4.86 9.99
CA THR A 61 -9.17 -3.73 10.08
C THR A 61 -10.02 -3.59 8.82
N HIS A 62 -9.41 -3.69 7.64
CA HIS A 62 -10.04 -3.37 6.35
C HIS A 62 -10.25 -4.61 5.46
N ASN A 63 -10.07 -5.81 6.01
CA ASN A 63 -10.16 -7.08 5.30
C ASN A 63 -9.30 -7.12 4.02
N LEU A 64 -8.13 -6.47 4.07
CA LEU A 64 -7.24 -6.34 2.92
C LEU A 64 -6.42 -7.62 2.74
N SER A 65 -6.57 -8.28 1.60
CA SER A 65 -5.74 -9.43 1.21
C SER A 65 -4.32 -8.95 0.87
N ILE A 66 -3.37 -9.28 1.74
CA ILE A 66 -1.96 -8.88 1.60
C ILE A 66 -1.28 -9.69 0.50
N ASP A 67 -1.67 -10.95 0.34
CA ASP A 67 -1.27 -11.83 -0.75
C ASP A 67 -1.67 -11.22 -2.11
N GLN A 68 -2.94 -10.89 -2.32
CA GLN A 68 -3.38 -10.24 -3.55
C GLN A 68 -2.71 -8.89 -3.78
N LEU A 69 -2.51 -8.09 -2.73
CA LEU A 69 -1.79 -6.81 -2.83
C LEU A 69 -0.37 -7.01 -3.37
N LEU A 70 0.34 -8.04 -2.93
CA LEU A 70 1.70 -8.32 -3.38
C LEU A 70 1.72 -8.88 -4.80
N ASP A 71 0.75 -9.71 -5.17
CA ASP A 71 0.61 -10.21 -6.54
C ASP A 71 0.32 -9.08 -7.53
N ASP A 72 -0.55 -8.14 -7.18
CA ASP A 72 -0.84 -6.96 -8.00
C ASP A 72 0.42 -6.10 -8.21
N VAL A 73 1.21 -5.89 -7.15
CA VAL A 73 2.47 -5.14 -7.20
C VAL A 73 3.49 -5.84 -8.08
N ARG A 74 3.62 -7.17 -7.94
CA ARG A 74 4.53 -7.97 -8.76
C ARG A 74 4.17 -7.86 -10.24
N ALA A 75 2.89 -8.01 -10.58
CA ALA A 75 2.41 -7.95 -11.96
C ALA A 75 2.59 -6.56 -12.61
N GLU A 76 2.56 -5.47 -11.83
CA GLU A 76 2.90 -4.13 -12.34
C GLU A 76 4.41 -3.97 -12.57
N LEU A 77 5.25 -4.45 -11.65
CA LEU A 77 6.70 -4.38 -11.81
C LEU A 77 7.20 -5.21 -13.01
N GLU A 78 6.65 -6.41 -13.22
CA GLU A 78 7.01 -7.26 -14.36
C GLU A 78 6.65 -6.60 -15.70
N ARG A 79 5.52 -5.86 -15.78
CA ARG A 79 5.14 -5.11 -16.99
C ARG A 79 6.08 -3.93 -17.28
N GLU A 80 6.51 -3.20 -16.24
CA GLU A 80 7.44 -2.07 -16.40
C GLU A 80 8.86 -2.51 -16.80
N GLU A 81 9.23 -3.78 -16.60
CA GLU A 81 10.52 -4.32 -17.03
C GLU A 81 10.52 -4.77 -18.50
N GLU A 82 9.33 -5.00 -19.08
CA GLU A 82 9.14 -5.39 -20.49
C GLU A 82 9.04 -4.18 -21.44
N ASP A 83 8.69 -2.99 -20.93
CA ASP A 83 8.58 -1.70 -21.63
C ASP A 83 9.90 -0.91 -21.71
#